data_AF-A0A401ILR7-F1
#
_entry.id   AF-A0A401ILR7-F1
#
_cell.length_a   1.000
_cell.length_b   1.000
_cell.length_c   1.000
_cell.angle_alpha   90.00
_cell.angle_beta   90.00
_cell.angle_gamma   90.00
#
_symmetry.space_group_name_H-M   'P 1'
#
loop_
_entity.id
_entity.type
_entity.pdbx_description
1 polymer ?
#
loop_
_entity_poly.entity_id
_entity_poly.type
_entity_poly.pdbx_seq_one_letter_code
_entity_poly.pdbx_strand_id
1 'polypeptide(L)'
;MVRFDSRQIQAKFKHAGDFDIIGNFNLINATKFKAALQAHIDEPTTQKILGTYRGVTVIHKFNPNTKINVILDLQDNFISGRKLNPDQIALLMTKQSLGGG
;
A
#
# COMPACT_ATOMS: atom_id res chain seq x y z
N MET A 1 6.60 -5.40 12.73
CA MET A 1 7.42 -5.45 11.50
C MET A 1 6.54 -5.99 10.39
N VAL A 2 6.48 -5.31 9.25
CA VAL A 2 5.61 -5.74 8.13
C VAL A 2 6.25 -6.91 7.40
N ARG A 3 5.42 -7.88 6.98
CA ARG A 3 5.86 -9.06 6.23
C ARG A 3 5.62 -8.88 4.75
N PHE A 4 6.69 -9.05 3.97
CA PHE A 4 6.67 -8.95 2.52
C PHE A 4 6.96 -10.31 1.90
N ASP A 5 5.91 -11.03 1.51
CA ASP A 5 6.05 -12.26 0.72
C ASP A 5 6.56 -11.93 -0.70
N SER A 6 7.54 -12.69 -1.19
CA SER A 6 8.18 -12.43 -2.49
C SER A 6 7.20 -12.56 -3.66
N ARG A 7 6.25 -13.50 -3.62
CA ARG A 7 5.24 -13.67 -4.68
C ARG A 7 4.29 -12.49 -4.66
N GLN A 8 3.89 -12.03 -3.48
CA GLN A 8 3.04 -10.86 -3.34
C GLN A 8 3.74 -9.58 -3.83
N ILE A 9 5.01 -9.39 -3.49
CA ILE A 9 5.83 -8.28 -3.99
C ILE A 9 5.90 -8.29 -5.51
N GLN A 10 6.16 -9.45 -6.12
CA GLN A 10 6.16 -9.59 -7.57
C GLN A 10 4.78 -9.28 -8.18
N ALA A 11 3.71 -9.83 -7.62
CA ALA A 11 2.35 -9.64 -8.11
C ALA A 11 1.87 -8.17 -8.04
N LYS A 12 2.37 -7.41 -7.06
CA LYS A 12 2.03 -5.99 -6.86
C LYS A 12 3.07 -5.03 -7.41
N PHE A 13 4.17 -5.52 -7.99
CA PHE A 13 5.21 -4.68 -8.58
C PHE A 13 4.71 -3.76 -9.70
N LYS A 14 3.56 -4.09 -10.33
CA LYS A 14 2.85 -3.18 -11.24
C LYS A 14 2.49 -1.80 -10.63
N HIS A 15 2.56 -1.66 -9.31
CA HIS A 15 2.36 -0.38 -8.60
C HIS A 15 3.68 0.28 -8.17
N ALA A 16 4.85 -0.30 -8.47
CA ALA A 16 6.14 0.23 -8.03
C ALA A 16 6.43 1.64 -8.57
N GLY A 17 5.86 1.99 -9.73
CA GLY A 17 5.94 3.35 -10.28
C GLY A 17 5.27 4.40 -9.39
N ASP A 18 4.28 4.05 -8.56
CA ASP A 18 3.70 4.97 -7.58
C ASP A 18 4.68 5.35 -6.46
N PHE A 19 5.77 4.58 -6.33
CA PHE A 19 6.87 4.74 -5.38
C PHE A 19 8.16 5.16 -6.10
N ASP A 20 8.05 5.74 -7.30
CA ASP A 20 9.16 6.24 -8.12
C ASP A 20 10.19 5.16 -8.53
N ILE A 21 9.79 3.88 -8.53
CA ILE A 21 10.63 2.78 -9.00
C ILE A 21 10.31 2.50 -10.47
N ILE A 22 11.21 2.94 -11.34
CA ILE A 22 11.08 2.81 -12.79
C ILE A 22 11.78 1.54 -13.29
N GLY A 23 11.16 0.89 -14.27
CA GLY A 23 11.69 -0.29 -14.95
C GLY A 23 10.98 -1.58 -14.55
N ASN A 24 11.47 -2.70 -15.10
CA ASN A 24 10.85 -4.00 -14.95
C ASN A 24 11.14 -4.64 -13.58
N PHE A 25 10.37 -5.67 -13.25
CA PHE A 25 10.63 -6.50 -12.09
C PHE A 25 11.98 -7.22 -12.23
N ASN A 26 12.83 -7.07 -11.22
CA ASN A 26 14.04 -7.83 -11.00
C ASN A 26 14.36 -7.79 -9.50
N LEU A 27 15.38 -8.54 -9.04
CA LEU A 27 15.71 -8.63 -7.62
C LEU A 27 16.08 -7.27 -6.99
N ILE A 28 16.75 -6.40 -7.76
CA ILE A 28 17.15 -5.06 -7.30
C ILE A 28 15.90 -4.21 -7.08
N ASN A 29 15.02 -4.14 -8.08
CA ASN A 29 13.80 -3.35 -8.02
C ASN A 29 12.78 -3.92 -7.01
N ALA A 30 12.72 -5.24 -6.83
CA ALA A 30 11.92 -5.85 -5.77
C ALA A 30 12.41 -5.44 -4.37
N THR A 31 13.73 -5.32 -4.19
CA THR A 31 14.32 -4.83 -2.93
C THR A 31 14.01 -3.35 -2.71
N LYS A 32 14.14 -2.51 -3.74
CA LYS A 32 13.73 -1.10 -3.69
C LYS A 32 12.25 -0.96 -3.33
N PHE A 33 11.39 -1.81 -3.90
CA PHE A 33 9.95 -1.74 -3.65
C PHE A 33 9.60 -2.09 -2.21
N LYS A 34 10.20 -3.16 -1.65
CA LYS A 34 10.06 -3.48 -0.22
C LYS A 34 10.53 -2.34 0.68
N ALA A 35 11.68 -1.73 0.36
CA ALA A 35 12.21 -0.61 1.13
C ALA A 35 11.29 0.62 1.07
N ALA A 36 10.78 0.98 -0.11
CA ALA A 36 9.85 2.10 -0.28
C ALA A 36 8.51 1.86 0.44
N LEU A 37 8.00 0.63 0.41
CA LEU A 37 6.80 0.25 1.19
C LEU A 37 7.05 0.40 2.69
N GLN A 38 8.18 -0.10 3.21
CA GLN A 38 8.52 0.01 4.62
C GLN A 38 8.71 1.47 5.04
N ALA A 39 9.47 2.26 4.26
CA ALA A 39 9.67 3.69 4.51
C ALA A 39 8.33 4.43 4.57
N HIS A 40 7.44 4.21 3.58
CA HIS A 40 6.09 4.79 3.59
C HIS A 40 5.31 4.42 4.85
N ILE A 41 5.42 3.18 5.34
CA ILE A 41 4.70 2.74 6.55
C ILE A 41 5.22 3.41 7.83
N ASP A 42 6.53 3.67 7.88
CA ASP A 42 7.22 4.24 9.03
C ASP A 42 7.24 5.77 9.05
N GLU A 43 6.90 6.41 7.93
CA GLU A 43 6.75 7.87 7.83
C GLU A 43 5.79 8.42 8.90
N PRO A 44 6.18 9.43 9.69
CA PRO A 44 5.33 9.99 10.76
C PRO A 44 4.00 10.56 10.26
N THR A 45 3.95 10.95 8.99
CA THR A 45 2.75 11.49 8.33
C THR A 45 1.80 10.39 7.84
N THR A 46 2.21 9.12 7.90
CA THR A 46 1.39 7.98 7.49
C THR A 46 0.42 7.59 8.59
N GLN A 47 -0.86 7.70 8.28
CA GLN A 47 -1.97 7.39 9.16
C GLN A 47 -2.30 5.90 9.10
N LYS A 48 -2.54 5.31 10.27
CA LYS A 48 -3.10 3.96 10.40
C LYS A 48 -4.63 4.07 10.46
N ILE A 49 -5.33 3.46 9.51
CA ILE A 49 -6.79 3.44 9.44
C ILE A 49 -7.25 1.98 9.43
N LEU A 50 -8.04 1.57 10.42
CA LEU A 50 -8.73 0.28 10.40
C LEU A 50 -9.93 0.39 9.46
N GLY A 51 -10.03 -0.51 8.49
CA GLY A 51 -11.02 -0.40 7.43
C GLY A 51 -11.24 -1.71 6.69
N THR A 52 -11.73 -1.62 5.45
CA THR A 52 -11.95 -2.78 4.57
C THR A 52 -11.34 -2.59 3.20
N TYR A 53 -10.84 -3.68 2.64
CA TYR A 53 -10.45 -3.77 1.23
C TYR A 53 -11.19 -4.93 0.60
N ARG A 54 -12.02 -4.65 -0.41
CA ARG A 54 -12.91 -5.62 -1.06
C ARG A 54 -13.79 -6.38 -0.05
N GLY A 55 -14.32 -5.65 0.93
CA GLY A 55 -15.17 -6.20 1.99
C GLY A 55 -14.44 -6.96 3.11
N VAL A 56 -13.13 -7.17 3.01
CA VAL A 56 -12.33 -7.86 4.03
C VAL A 56 -11.66 -6.83 4.95
N THR A 57 -11.67 -7.05 6.26
CA THR A 57 -11.02 -6.17 7.24
C THR A 57 -9.51 -6.11 7.02
N VAL A 58 -8.96 -4.89 6.99
CA VAL A 58 -7.54 -4.60 6.75
C VAL A 58 -7.09 -3.36 7.53
N ILE A 59 -5.78 -3.16 7.56
CA ILE A 59 -5.15 -1.92 8.02
C ILE A 59 -4.66 -1.15 6.80
N HIS A 60 -5.17 0.06 6.62
CA HIS A 60 -4.64 1.03 5.67
C HIS A 60 -3.55 1.87 6.34
N LYS A 61 -2.45 2.06 5.61
CA LYS A 61 -1.32 2.92 5.93
C LYS A 61 -1.31 4.02 4.88
N PHE A 62 -2.07 5.08 5.13
CA PHE A 62 -2.31 6.14 4.16
C PHE A 62 -1.54 7.40 4.53
N ASN A 63 -0.81 7.95 3.56
CA ASN A 63 -0.10 9.21 3.73
C ASN A 63 -0.80 10.31 2.91
N PRO A 64 -1.35 11.36 3.54
CA PRO A 64 -2.06 12.43 2.83
C PRO A 64 -1.14 13.28 1.94
N ASN A 65 0.16 13.36 2.24
CA ASN A 65 1.12 14.18 1.48
C ASN A 65 1.44 13.51 0.14
N THR A 66 1.72 12.20 0.16
CA THR A 66 2.05 11.43 -1.05
C THR A 66 0.81 10.87 -1.75
N LYS A 67 -0.33 10.82 -1.05
CA LYS A 67 -1.58 10.15 -1.47
C LYS A 67 -1.43 8.65 -1.67
N ILE A 68 -0.36 8.05 -1.15
CA ILE A 68 -0.10 6.62 -1.23
C ILE A 68 -0.83 5.91 -0.08
N ASN A 69 -1.42 4.77 -0.39
CA ASN A 69 -1.98 3.85 0.58
C ASN A 69 -1.28 2.50 0.46
N VAL A 70 -0.81 1.97 1.59
CA VAL A 70 -0.37 0.57 1.73
C VAL A 70 -1.42 -0.18 2.55
N ILE A 71 -1.82 -1.35 2.07
CA ILE A 71 -2.86 -2.19 2.67
C ILE A 71 -2.19 -3.41 3.27
N LEU A 72 -2.42 -3.63 4.55
CA LEU A 72 -1.96 -4.79 5.30
C LEU A 72 -3.15 -5.60 5.81
N ASP A 73 -2.99 -6.90 5.98
CA ASP A 73 -3.94 -7.66 6.78
C ASP A 73 -3.77 -7.39 8.29
N LEU A 74 -4.56 -8.05 9.12
CA LEU A 74 -4.51 -7.90 10.57
C LEU A 74 -3.26 -8.52 11.22
N GLN A 75 -2.45 -9.25 10.45
CA GLN A 75 -1.19 -9.87 10.88
C GLN A 75 0.03 -9.13 10.30
N ASP A 76 -0.16 -7.90 9.83
CA ASP A 76 0.86 -7.05 9.19
C ASP A 76 1.49 -7.68 7.92
N ASN A 77 0.78 -8.55 7.20
CA ASN A 77 1.22 -9.00 5.88
C ASN A 77 0.79 -7.99 4.81
N PHE A 78 1.72 -7.66 3.91
CA PHE A 78 1.45 -6.77 2.78
C PHE A 78 0.43 -7.37 1.80
N ILE A 79 -0.63 -6.62 1.49
CA ILE A 79 -1.65 -6.99 0.49
C ILE A 79 -1.42 -6.22 -0.81
N SER A 80 -1.31 -4.90 -0.75
CA SER A 80 -1.16 -4.02 -1.93
C SER A 80 -0.68 -2.64 -1.50
N GLY A 81 -0.09 -1.88 -2.42
CA GLY A 81 0.25 -0.47 -2.21
C GLY A 81 0.09 0.29 -3.51
N ARG A 82 -0.52 1.49 -3.46
CA ARG A 82 -0.68 2.35 -4.64
C ARG A 82 -1.01 3.79 -4.27
N LYS A 83 -0.80 4.70 -5.23
CA LYS A 83 -1.33 6.06 -5.16
C LYS A 83 -2.84 6.03 -5.37
N LEU A 84 -3.57 6.76 -4.52
CA LEU A 84 -5.02 6.90 -4.58
C LEU A 84 -5.41 8.13 -5.40
N ASN A 85 -6.50 7.99 -6.15
CA ASN A 85 -7.16 9.14 -6.78
C ASN A 85 -8.10 9.85 -5.77
N PRO A 86 -8.62 11.05 -6.09
CA PRO A 86 -9.48 11.80 -5.17
C PRO A 86 -10.71 11.03 -4.67
N ASP A 87 -11.39 10.27 -5.54
CA ASP A 87 -12.59 9.51 -5.16
C ASP A 87 -12.24 8.38 -4.17
N GLN A 88 -11.12 7.69 -4.39
CA GLN A 88 -10.61 6.67 -3.47
C GLN A 88 -10.22 7.27 -2.13
N ILE A 89 -9.62 8.46 -2.12
CA ILE A 89 -9.31 9.17 -0.88
C ILE A 89 -10.61 9.51 -0.14
N ALA A 90 -11.62 10.04 -0.84
CA ALA A 90 -12.92 10.34 -0.25
C ALA A 90 -13.58 9.08 0.35
N LEU A 91 -13.56 7.95 -0.35
CA LEU A 91 -14.07 6.67 0.15
C LEU A 91 -13.29 6.16 1.38
N LEU A 92 -11.96 6.28 1.38
CA LEU A 92 -11.14 5.90 2.52
C LEU A 92 -11.44 6.77 3.75
N MET A 93 -11.64 8.07 3.55
CA MET A 93 -11.90 9.01 4.65
C MET A 93 -13.32 8.94 5.21
N THR A 94 -14.30 8.63 4.35
CA THR A 94 -15.72 8.64 4.74
C THR A 94 -16.25 7.26 5.12
N LYS A 95 -15.74 6.19 4.49
CA LYS A 95 -16.23 4.82 4.67
C LYS A 95 -15.16 3.84 5.13
N GLN A 96 -13.90 4.28 5.22
CA GLN A 96 -12.75 3.42 5.54
C GLN A 96 -12.72 2.16 4.66
N SER A 97 -13.18 2.25 3.41
CA SER A 97 -13.39 1.10 2.53
C SER A 97 -12.89 1.39 1.12
N LEU A 98 -12.18 0.42 0.54
CA LEU A 98 -11.67 0.48 -0.84
C LEU A 98 -11.92 -0.82 -1.60
N GLY A 99 -12.07 -0.73 -2.92
CA GLY A 99 -12.12 -1.89 -3.81
C GLY A 99 -13.48 -2.59 -3.94
N GLY A 100 -14.56 -1.98 -3.46
CA GLY A 100 -15.92 -2.32 -3.89
C GLY A 100 -16.18 -1.67 -5.26
N GLY A 101 -15.95 -2.43 -6.32
CA GLY A 101 -16.59 -2.17 -7.61
C GLY A 101 -17.98 -2.79 -7.62
#